data_AF-A0A8T3P5C8-F1
#
_entry.id   AF-A0A8T3P5C8-F1
#
_cell.length_a   1.000
_cell.length_b   1.000
_cell.length_c   1.000
_cell.angle_alpha   90.00
_cell.angle_beta   90.00
_cell.angle_gamma   90.00
#
_symmetry.space_group_name_H-M   'P 1'
#
loop_
_entity.id
_entity.type
_entity.pdbx_description
1 polymer ?
#
loop_
_entity_poly.entity_id
_entity_poly.type
_entity_poly.pdbx_seq_one_letter_code
_entity_poly.pdbx_strand_id
1 'polypeptide(L)'
;MLRHNARKYLRSLYVWHRYVGLSALLFAIMLAVTGVMLNHTEDLDLDRRFVDSDLLLNWYGIAPPEIQTAYHTGNHSITQIEDRLYMDRQPLAQPVAALHGATEASSLVAVAVERTIFLLTPGGEMVEQLGDAEGVPPGLRAIGRAQDGHLVIDTADGYYTTDENFLSWRPYRDTKGIVWSQPQSPSPELRQDVEQQYRSQILSVERVLLDLHTGRIFGAWGIYVVDAAAMLLVFLGLTGSWLWLQQYRKQRQHRSVRHPR
;
A
#
# COMPACT_ATOMS: atom_id res chain seq x y z
N MET A 1 -54.23 12.57 36.24
CA MET A 1 -53.00 11.73 36.26
C MET A 1 -52.21 11.72 34.94
N LEU A 2 -52.84 11.61 33.76
CA LEU A 2 -52.15 11.47 32.46
C LEU A 2 -51.16 12.61 32.09
N ARG A 3 -51.45 13.88 32.41
CA ARG A 3 -50.56 15.02 32.08
C ARG A 3 -49.27 15.08 32.90
N HIS A 4 -49.25 14.53 34.11
CA HIS A 4 -48.09 14.60 34.99
C HIS A 4 -47.01 13.59 34.58
N ASN A 5 -47.45 12.40 34.16
CA ASN A 5 -46.58 11.34 33.64
C ASN A 5 -45.92 11.78 32.33
N ALA A 6 -46.68 12.37 31.40
CA ALA A 6 -46.14 12.89 30.15
C ALA A 6 -44.99 13.90 30.33
N ARG A 7 -45.10 14.83 31.31
CA ARG A 7 -44.01 15.78 31.64
C ARG A 7 -42.77 15.10 32.24
N LYS A 8 -42.96 14.03 33.01
CA LYS A 8 -41.86 13.25 33.61
C LYS A 8 -41.10 12.45 32.54
N TYR A 9 -41.81 11.81 31.62
CA TYR A 9 -41.22 11.12 30.47
C TYR A 9 -40.50 12.09 29.52
N LEU A 10 -41.07 13.28 29.25
CA LEU A 10 -40.42 14.33 28.45
C LEU A 10 -39.10 14.83 29.08
N ARG A 11 -39.04 14.99 30.41
CA ARG A 11 -37.79 15.35 31.12
C ARG A 11 -36.75 14.23 31.06
N SER A 12 -37.16 12.98 31.25
CA SER A 12 -36.27 11.82 31.15
C SER A 12 -35.70 11.65 29.74
N LEU A 13 -36.52 11.85 28.71
CA LEU A 13 -36.11 11.91 27.30
C LEU A 13 -35.03 12.98 27.08
N TYR A 14 -35.20 14.18 27.62
CA TYR A 14 -34.22 15.26 27.50
C TYR A 14 -32.86 14.93 28.13
N VAL A 15 -32.84 14.27 29.30
CA VAL A 15 -31.59 13.91 29.98
C VAL A 15 -30.86 12.79 29.23
N TRP A 16 -31.58 11.74 28.81
CA TRP A 16 -31.01 10.67 27.99
C TRP A 16 -30.51 11.19 26.64
N HIS A 17 -31.28 12.05 25.97
CA HIS A 17 -30.88 12.68 24.71
C HIS A 17 -29.59 13.50 24.86
N ARG A 18 -29.34 14.12 26.03
CA ARG A 18 -28.08 14.87 26.29
C ARG A 18 -26.86 13.95 26.36
N TYR A 19 -26.94 12.86 27.13
CA TYR A 19 -25.79 11.95 27.30
C TYR A 19 -25.54 11.10 26.06
N VAL A 20 -26.60 10.61 25.44
CA VAL A 20 -26.55 9.90 24.15
C VAL A 20 -26.08 10.83 23.03
N GLY A 21 -26.49 12.11 23.08
CA GLY A 21 -26.00 13.13 22.15
C GLY A 21 -24.50 13.38 22.28
N LEU A 22 -23.95 13.36 23.50
CA LEU A 22 -22.51 13.57 23.71
C LEU A 22 -21.67 12.41 23.15
N SER A 23 -22.11 11.17 23.31
CA SER A 23 -21.41 10.02 22.69
C SER A 23 -21.56 10.04 21.17
N ALA A 24 -22.75 10.34 20.65
CA ALA A 24 -22.99 10.46 19.22
C ALA A 24 -22.18 11.60 18.58
N LEU A 25 -21.92 12.69 19.31
CA LEU A 25 -21.11 13.81 18.83
C LEU A 25 -19.67 13.39 18.48
N LEU A 26 -19.07 12.51 19.29
CA LEU A 26 -17.71 12.02 19.01
C LEU A 26 -17.67 11.25 17.68
N PHE A 27 -18.65 10.38 17.44
CA PHE A 27 -18.79 9.67 16.16
C PHE A 27 -19.09 10.63 15.01
N ALA A 28 -19.96 11.62 15.21
CA ALA A 28 -20.26 12.62 14.19
C ALA A 28 -19.01 13.42 13.79
N ILE A 29 -18.19 13.84 14.76
CA ILE A 29 -16.93 14.54 14.49
C ILE A 29 -15.98 13.62 13.72
N MET A 30 -15.80 12.38 14.16
CA MET A 30 -14.95 11.41 13.48
C MET A 30 -15.39 11.18 12.04
N LEU A 31 -16.68 10.90 11.80
CA LEU A 31 -17.26 10.67 10.48
C LEU A 31 -17.17 11.90 9.59
N ALA A 32 -17.42 13.09 10.13
CA ALA A 32 -17.35 14.34 9.38
C ALA A 32 -15.91 14.67 8.98
N VAL A 33 -14.95 14.58 9.90
CA VAL A 33 -13.54 14.88 9.62
C VAL A 33 -12.99 13.89 8.59
N THR A 34 -13.16 12.58 8.82
CA THR A 34 -12.72 11.56 7.87
C THR A 34 -13.41 11.70 6.52
N GLY A 35 -14.73 11.94 6.50
CA GLY A 35 -15.48 12.13 5.25
C GLY A 35 -15.04 13.37 4.46
N VAL A 36 -14.75 14.49 5.13
CA VAL A 36 -14.20 15.69 4.47
C VAL A 36 -12.82 15.40 3.91
N MET A 37 -11.94 14.73 4.66
CA MET A 37 -10.62 14.36 4.16
C MET A 37 -10.72 13.44 2.93
N LEU A 38 -11.57 12.41 2.99
CA LEU A 38 -11.80 11.47 1.89
C LEU A 38 -12.43 12.14 0.66
N ASN A 39 -13.24 13.18 0.83
CA ASN A 39 -13.75 13.98 -0.30
C ASN A 39 -12.65 14.79 -1.00
N HIS A 40 -11.52 15.01 -0.33
CA HIS A 40 -10.35 15.74 -0.84
C HIS A 40 -9.14 14.81 -0.99
N THR A 41 -9.35 13.51 -1.26
CA THR A 41 -8.27 12.53 -1.44
C THR A 41 -7.22 13.01 -2.44
N GLU A 42 -7.64 13.49 -3.62
CA GLU A 42 -6.72 13.98 -4.66
C GLU A 42 -5.98 15.25 -4.22
N ASP A 43 -6.68 16.25 -3.68
CA ASP A 43 -6.08 17.52 -3.23
C ASP A 43 -5.07 17.32 -2.09
N LEU A 44 -5.27 16.28 -1.27
CA LEU A 44 -4.45 15.95 -0.11
C LEU A 44 -3.44 14.82 -0.39
N ASP A 45 -3.44 14.26 -1.60
CA ASP A 45 -2.65 13.09 -2.01
C ASP A 45 -2.79 11.90 -1.03
N LEU A 46 -3.98 11.64 -0.48
CA LEU A 46 -4.15 10.62 0.58
C LEU A 46 -3.91 9.19 0.05
N ASP A 47 -4.14 8.98 -1.25
CA ASP A 47 -3.90 7.73 -1.98
C ASP A 47 -2.40 7.51 -2.27
N ARG A 48 -1.60 8.58 -2.27
CA ARG A 48 -0.16 8.56 -2.55
C ARG A 48 0.72 8.73 -1.32
N ARG A 49 0.14 9.14 -0.19
CA ARG A 49 0.80 9.16 1.11
C ARG A 49 0.59 7.82 1.79
N PHE A 50 1.69 7.23 2.24
CA PHE A 50 1.66 5.93 2.88
C PHE A 50 2.09 6.01 4.35
N VAL A 51 1.75 4.97 5.09
CA VAL A 51 2.00 4.87 6.53
C VAL A 51 3.37 4.27 6.80
N ASP A 52 4.21 5.01 7.52
CA ASP A 52 5.53 4.54 7.99
C ASP A 52 5.52 3.99 9.44
N SER A 53 4.35 3.93 10.09
CA SER A 53 4.25 3.48 11.49
C SER A 53 4.19 1.96 11.60
N ASP A 54 5.23 1.35 12.18
CA ASP A 54 5.29 -0.09 12.46
C ASP A 54 4.09 -0.61 13.24
N LEU A 55 3.63 0.14 14.25
CA LEU A 55 2.50 -0.25 15.07
C LEU A 55 1.23 -0.39 14.23
N LEU A 56 0.99 0.57 13.34
CA LEU A 56 -0.20 0.59 12.51
C LEU A 56 -0.09 -0.45 11.37
N LEU A 57 1.08 -0.62 10.75
CA LEU A 57 1.31 -1.67 9.77
C LEU A 57 1.09 -3.07 10.38
N ASN A 58 1.62 -3.31 11.58
CA ASN A 58 1.42 -4.56 12.31
C ASN A 58 -0.04 -4.76 12.71
N TRP A 59 -0.76 -3.69 13.09
CA TRP A 59 -2.20 -3.73 13.35
C TRP A 59 -3.00 -4.19 12.12
N TYR A 60 -2.58 -3.81 10.92
CA TYR A 60 -3.15 -4.26 9.66
C TYR A 60 -2.68 -5.66 9.22
N GLY A 61 -1.79 -6.31 9.98
CA GLY A 61 -1.21 -7.61 9.63
C GLY A 61 -0.18 -7.55 8.50
N ILE A 62 0.38 -6.37 8.21
CA ILE A 62 1.40 -6.16 7.17
C ILE A 62 2.77 -6.47 7.77
N ALA A 63 3.17 -7.74 7.65
CA ALA A 63 4.49 -8.21 8.05
C ALA A 63 5.56 -7.83 7.02
N PRO A 64 6.82 -7.62 7.44
CA PRO A 64 7.94 -7.50 6.51
C PRO A 64 8.06 -8.77 5.68
N PRO A 65 8.24 -8.67 4.35
CA PRO A 65 8.47 -9.85 3.51
C PRO A 65 9.82 -10.47 3.85
N GLU A 66 9.93 -11.79 3.70
CA GLU A 66 11.22 -12.47 3.88
C GLU A 66 12.12 -12.21 2.68
N ILE A 67 13.11 -11.32 2.85
CA ILE A 67 14.18 -11.14 1.86
C ILE A 67 15.24 -12.21 2.09
N GLN A 68 15.19 -13.29 1.31
CA GLN A 68 16.13 -14.41 1.46
C GLN A 68 17.38 -14.28 0.58
N THR A 69 17.25 -13.66 -0.59
CA THR A 69 18.32 -13.61 -1.59
C THR A 69 18.49 -12.24 -2.21
N ALA A 70 19.73 -11.77 -2.23
CA ALA A 70 20.21 -10.66 -3.02
C ALA A 70 21.38 -11.13 -3.91
N TYR A 71 21.54 -10.49 -5.05
CA TYR A 71 22.66 -10.72 -5.96
C TYR A 71 23.50 -9.46 -6.04
N HIS A 72 24.72 -9.56 -5.55
CA HIS A 72 25.66 -8.45 -5.56
C HIS A 72 26.38 -8.38 -6.91
N THR A 73 26.38 -7.20 -7.49
CA THR A 73 27.29 -6.80 -8.57
C THR A 73 28.47 -6.05 -7.95
N GLY A 74 29.39 -5.51 -8.76
CA GLY A 74 30.55 -4.80 -8.22
C GLY A 74 30.16 -3.63 -7.31
N ASN A 75 29.15 -2.86 -7.71
CA ASN A 75 28.71 -1.65 -6.98
C ASN A 75 27.25 -1.66 -6.52
N HIS A 76 26.44 -2.64 -6.91
CA HIS A 76 25.00 -2.65 -6.65
C HIS A 76 24.52 -3.99 -6.11
N SER A 77 23.36 -3.98 -5.46
CA SER A 77 22.66 -5.18 -5.01
C SER A 77 21.31 -5.26 -5.69
N ILE A 78 21.01 -6.41 -6.30
CA ILE A 78 19.68 -6.67 -6.87
C ILE A 78 18.94 -7.63 -5.95
N THR A 79 17.78 -7.19 -5.46
CA THR A 79 16.96 -7.93 -4.50
C THR A 79 15.55 -8.11 -5.06
N GLN A 80 14.97 -9.29 -4.87
CA GLN A 80 13.57 -9.54 -5.19
C GLN A 80 12.74 -9.64 -3.91
N ILE A 81 11.58 -9.00 -3.90
CA ILE A 81 10.55 -9.11 -2.86
C ILE A 81 9.22 -9.40 -3.53
N GLU A 82 8.67 -10.59 -3.28
CA GLU A 82 7.50 -11.08 -4.00
C GLU A 82 7.71 -10.96 -5.51
N ASP A 83 6.96 -10.11 -6.20
CA ASP A 83 7.10 -9.85 -7.63
C ASP A 83 7.93 -8.60 -7.95
N ARG A 84 8.44 -7.85 -6.97
CA ARG A 84 9.15 -6.58 -7.20
C ARG A 84 10.66 -6.75 -7.14
N LEU A 85 11.35 -6.12 -8.08
CA LEU A 85 12.81 -5.96 -8.01
C LEU A 85 13.19 -4.63 -7.38
N TYR A 86 14.30 -4.66 -6.66
CA TYR A 86 14.97 -3.51 -6.09
C TYR A 86 16.42 -3.52 -6.53
N MET A 87 16.89 -2.37 -7.00
CA MET A 87 18.31 -2.08 -7.18
C MET A 87 18.75 -1.19 -6.03
N ASP A 88 19.57 -1.75 -5.16
CA ASP A 88 19.88 -1.19 -3.86
C ASP A 88 18.58 -0.85 -3.09
N ARG A 89 18.23 0.44 -3.02
CA ARG A 89 17.04 0.95 -2.33
C ARG A 89 15.91 1.36 -3.27
N GLN A 90 16.16 1.38 -4.57
CA GLN A 90 15.22 1.90 -5.56
C GLN A 90 14.39 0.74 -6.14
N PRO A 91 13.05 0.81 -6.09
CA PRO A 91 12.21 -0.17 -6.76
C PRO A 91 12.35 -0.03 -8.28
N LEU A 92 12.40 -1.16 -8.98
CA LEU A 92 12.33 -1.22 -10.43
C LEU A 92 10.87 -1.33 -10.87
N ALA A 93 10.55 -0.77 -12.03
CA ALA A 93 9.16 -0.55 -12.46
C ALA A 93 8.39 -1.83 -12.83
N GLN A 94 9.08 -2.89 -13.23
CA GLN A 94 8.44 -4.09 -13.77
C GLN A 94 8.40 -5.22 -12.73
N PRO A 95 7.24 -5.88 -12.58
CA PRO A 95 7.15 -7.07 -11.76
C PRO A 95 7.83 -8.25 -12.46
N VAL A 96 8.33 -9.19 -11.66
CA VAL A 96 9.11 -10.34 -12.09
C VAL A 96 8.69 -11.60 -11.35
N ALA A 97 8.78 -12.74 -12.03
CA ALA A 97 8.49 -14.03 -11.39
C ALA A 97 9.66 -14.50 -10.51
N ALA A 98 10.87 -14.55 -11.07
CA ALA A 98 12.04 -15.11 -10.38
C ALA A 98 13.35 -14.46 -10.83
N LEU A 99 14.14 -14.02 -9.84
CA LEU A 99 15.48 -13.49 -10.02
C LEU A 99 16.52 -14.62 -10.02
N HIS A 100 17.22 -14.78 -11.14
CA HIS A 100 18.25 -15.81 -11.36
C HIS A 100 19.69 -15.29 -11.27
N GLY A 101 19.85 -13.97 -11.15
CA GLY A 101 21.13 -13.36 -10.80
C GLY A 101 21.31 -11.97 -11.37
N ALA A 102 22.40 -11.33 -10.99
CA ALA A 102 22.80 -10.04 -11.52
C ALA A 102 24.32 -9.96 -11.69
N THR A 103 24.78 -9.30 -12.75
CA THR A 103 26.21 -9.06 -12.98
C THR A 103 26.43 -7.77 -13.76
N GLU A 104 27.64 -7.23 -13.70
CA GLU A 104 28.02 -6.09 -14.54
C GLU A 104 28.34 -6.58 -15.95
N ALA A 105 27.79 -5.90 -16.95
CA ALA A 105 28.05 -6.17 -18.35
C ALA A 105 28.38 -4.85 -19.05
N SER A 106 29.64 -4.68 -19.45
CA SER A 106 30.16 -3.43 -20.04
C SER A 106 29.92 -2.22 -19.11
N SER A 107 29.01 -1.30 -19.48
CA SER A 107 28.63 -0.13 -18.68
C SER A 107 27.23 -0.24 -18.05
N LEU A 108 26.63 -1.43 -18.11
CA LEU A 108 25.27 -1.73 -17.67
C LEU A 108 25.29 -2.80 -16.57
N VAL A 109 24.16 -2.94 -15.90
CA VAL A 109 23.87 -4.05 -14.99
C VAL A 109 22.91 -5.00 -15.69
N ALA A 110 23.36 -6.23 -15.93
CA ALA A 110 22.55 -7.29 -16.50
C ALA A 110 21.89 -8.09 -15.37
N VAL A 111 20.56 -8.15 -15.37
CA VAL A 111 19.75 -8.85 -14.38
C VAL A 111 19.00 -9.98 -15.06
N ALA A 112 19.30 -11.22 -14.68
CA ALA A 112 18.64 -12.42 -15.18
C ALA A 112 17.34 -12.66 -14.42
N VAL A 113 16.23 -12.68 -15.16
CA VAL A 113 14.89 -12.84 -14.63
C VAL A 113 14.11 -13.83 -15.48
N GLU A 114 13.77 -14.98 -14.92
CA GLU A 114 13.01 -16.05 -15.60
C GLU A 114 13.55 -16.40 -17.01
N ARG A 115 12.95 -15.85 -18.08
CA ARG A 115 13.36 -16.04 -19.49
C ARG A 115 13.95 -14.79 -20.13
N THR A 116 14.19 -13.75 -19.35
CA THR A 116 14.61 -12.44 -19.84
C THR A 116 15.84 -11.94 -19.11
N ILE A 117 16.58 -11.05 -19.75
CA ILE A 117 17.69 -10.32 -19.17
C ILE A 117 17.36 -8.85 -19.28
N PHE A 118 17.28 -8.19 -18.14
CA PHE A 118 17.13 -6.74 -18.09
C PHE A 118 18.50 -6.10 -18.11
N LEU A 119 18.69 -5.14 -19.01
CA LEU A 119 19.86 -4.28 -19.04
C LEU A 119 19.50 -2.95 -18.40
N LEU A 120 20.14 -2.67 -17.27
CA LEU A 120 19.89 -1.47 -16.48
C LEU A 120 21.09 -0.54 -16.53
N THR A 121 20.86 0.76 -16.46
CA THR A 121 21.92 1.71 -16.13
C THR A 121 22.39 1.50 -14.68
N PRO A 122 23.58 2.00 -14.30
CA PRO A 122 23.98 2.03 -12.88
C PRO A 122 23.01 2.82 -11.97
N GLY A 123 22.13 3.65 -12.54
CA GLY A 123 21.07 4.34 -11.82
C GLY A 123 19.78 3.53 -11.65
N GLY A 124 19.70 2.31 -12.19
CA GLY A 124 18.50 1.47 -12.15
C GLY A 124 17.46 1.77 -13.22
N GLU A 125 17.78 2.59 -14.23
CA GLU A 125 16.89 2.83 -15.36
C GLU A 125 16.95 1.67 -16.35
N MET A 126 15.80 1.20 -16.83
CA MET A 126 15.73 0.15 -17.84
C MET A 126 16.22 0.70 -19.19
N VAL A 127 17.27 0.10 -19.73
CA VAL A 127 17.76 0.37 -21.09
C VAL A 127 17.09 -0.56 -22.09
N GLU A 128 17.12 -1.87 -21.80
CA GLU A 128 16.60 -2.88 -22.72
C GLU A 128 16.16 -4.14 -21.96
N GLN A 129 15.22 -4.85 -22.56
CA GLN A 129 14.74 -6.14 -22.09
C GLN A 129 14.98 -7.17 -23.19
N LEU A 130 15.88 -8.11 -22.93
CA LEU A 130 16.24 -9.16 -23.86
C LEU A 130 15.48 -10.42 -23.49
N GLY A 131 14.69 -10.98 -24.41
CA GLY A 131 13.99 -12.23 -24.22
C GLY A 131 14.11 -13.13 -25.45
N ASP A 132 13.09 -13.97 -25.64
CA ASP A 132 13.04 -14.95 -26.73
C ASP A 132 13.10 -14.27 -28.12
N ALA A 133 12.53 -13.05 -28.26
CA ALA A 133 12.52 -12.31 -29.52
C ALA A 133 13.90 -11.76 -29.91
N GLU A 134 14.72 -11.44 -28.91
CA GLU A 134 16.10 -10.96 -29.03
C GLU A 134 17.11 -12.13 -29.09
N GLY A 135 16.61 -13.37 -29.10
CA GLY A 135 17.42 -14.58 -29.26
C GLY A 135 18.05 -15.09 -27.97
N VAL A 136 17.60 -14.63 -26.79
CA VAL A 136 18.04 -15.19 -25.51
C VAL A 136 17.69 -16.68 -25.47
N PRO A 137 18.67 -17.58 -25.28
CA PRO A 137 18.40 -19.01 -25.22
C PRO A 137 17.46 -19.37 -24.06
N PRO A 138 16.57 -20.36 -24.25
CA PRO A 138 15.55 -20.70 -23.27
C PRO A 138 16.14 -21.37 -22.02
N GLY A 139 15.43 -21.26 -20.90
CA GLY A 139 15.76 -21.96 -19.67
C GLY A 139 16.96 -21.35 -18.94
N LEU A 140 17.06 -20.03 -18.93
CA LEU A 140 18.02 -19.25 -18.15
C LEU A 140 17.95 -19.64 -16.66
N ARG A 141 19.09 -20.05 -16.11
CA ARG A 141 19.24 -20.53 -14.72
C ARG A 141 20.15 -19.64 -13.89
N ALA A 142 21.18 -19.08 -14.52
CA ALA A 142 22.14 -18.21 -13.87
C ALA A 142 22.78 -17.26 -14.88
N ILE A 143 23.37 -16.19 -14.37
CA ILE A 143 24.14 -15.21 -15.13
C ILE A 143 25.49 -15.02 -14.45
N GLY A 144 26.52 -14.76 -15.24
CA GLY A 144 27.88 -14.62 -14.76
C GLY A 144 28.74 -13.88 -15.76
N ARG A 145 29.99 -13.68 -15.38
CA ARG A 145 30.98 -12.99 -16.22
C ARG A 145 32.19 -13.87 -16.44
N ALA A 146 32.58 -14.01 -17.70
CA ALA A 146 33.86 -14.64 -18.04
C ALA A 146 35.03 -13.70 -17.67
N GLN A 147 36.24 -14.26 -17.51
CA GLN A 147 37.43 -13.45 -17.18
C GLN A 147 37.78 -12.37 -18.22
N ASP A 148 37.33 -12.52 -19.46
CA ASP A 148 37.48 -11.52 -20.53
C ASP A 148 36.38 -10.44 -20.51
N GLY A 149 35.50 -10.46 -19.51
CA GLY A 149 34.48 -9.44 -19.28
C GLY A 149 33.16 -9.70 -19.99
N HIS A 150 33.09 -10.72 -20.86
CA HIS A 150 31.84 -11.05 -21.54
C HIS A 150 30.80 -11.66 -20.60
N LEU A 151 29.54 -11.30 -20.86
CA LEU A 151 28.39 -11.89 -20.21
C LEU A 151 28.28 -13.36 -20.60
N VAL A 152 28.07 -14.23 -19.61
CA VAL A 152 27.80 -15.65 -19.82
C VAL A 152 26.54 -16.01 -19.05
N ILE A 153 25.65 -16.76 -19.69
CA ILE A 153 24.44 -17.29 -19.08
C ILE A 153 24.49 -18.81 -19.01
N ASP A 154 23.96 -19.36 -17.92
CA ASP A 154 23.67 -20.78 -17.79
C ASP A 154 22.23 -21.03 -18.21
N THR A 155 22.03 -22.02 -19.07
CA THR A 155 20.73 -22.33 -19.65
C THR A 155 20.47 -23.84 -19.58
N ALA A 156 19.28 -24.28 -19.99
CA ALA A 156 18.97 -25.71 -20.02
C ALA A 156 19.91 -26.51 -20.93
N ASP A 157 20.36 -25.90 -22.02
CA ASP A 157 21.11 -26.53 -23.11
C ASP A 157 22.60 -26.18 -23.12
N GLY A 158 23.10 -25.59 -22.03
CA GLY A 158 24.51 -25.25 -21.83
C GLY A 158 24.76 -23.76 -21.67
N TYR A 159 26.03 -23.36 -21.82
CA TYR A 159 26.45 -21.98 -21.59
C TYR A 159 26.42 -21.17 -22.88
N TYR A 160 25.94 -19.94 -22.80
CA TYR A 160 25.88 -19.02 -23.92
C TYR A 160 26.48 -17.67 -23.55
N THR A 161 27.01 -16.98 -24.54
CA THR A 161 27.54 -15.62 -24.44
C THR A 161 26.99 -14.78 -25.57
N THR A 162 27.11 -13.46 -25.45
CA THR A 162 26.64 -12.50 -26.45
C THR A 162 27.75 -11.55 -26.89
N ASP A 163 27.54 -10.88 -28.01
CA ASP A 163 28.35 -9.75 -28.45
C ASP A 163 28.16 -8.50 -27.56
N GLU A 164 28.98 -7.46 -27.78
CA GLU A 164 29.00 -6.24 -26.94
C GLU A 164 27.68 -5.46 -26.94
N ASN A 165 26.87 -5.61 -28.00
CA ASN A 165 25.58 -4.95 -28.16
C ASN A 165 24.40 -5.84 -27.75
N PHE A 166 24.65 -7.05 -27.23
CA PHE A 166 23.61 -7.98 -26.78
C PHE A 166 22.63 -8.45 -27.89
N LEU A 167 23.08 -8.43 -29.15
CA LEU A 167 22.26 -8.74 -30.33
C LEU A 167 22.43 -10.18 -30.84
N SER A 168 23.49 -10.88 -30.42
CA SER A 168 23.84 -12.19 -31.00
C SER A 168 24.37 -13.17 -29.96
N TRP A 169 23.51 -14.15 -29.63
CA TRP A 169 23.81 -15.23 -28.70
C TRP A 169 24.50 -16.41 -29.39
N ARG A 170 25.56 -16.94 -28.76
CA ARG A 170 26.31 -18.09 -29.25
C ARG A 170 26.77 -18.99 -28.10
N PRO A 171 26.96 -20.31 -28.33
CA PRO A 171 27.49 -21.20 -27.30
C PRO A 171 28.85 -20.73 -26.79
N TYR A 172 29.01 -20.64 -25.48
CA TYR A 172 30.27 -20.35 -24.81
C TYR A 172 31.09 -21.65 -24.71
N ARG A 173 32.21 -21.70 -25.44
CA ARG A 173 33.08 -22.89 -25.53
C ARG A 173 34.47 -22.68 -24.93
N ASP A 174 34.73 -21.52 -24.34
CA ASP A 174 36.03 -21.22 -23.74
C ASP A 174 36.17 -21.97 -22.40
N THR A 175 37.40 -22.33 -22.05
CA THR A 175 37.77 -23.01 -20.80
C THR A 175 38.13 -22.04 -19.68
N LYS A 176 38.12 -20.73 -19.95
CA LYS A 176 38.34 -19.71 -18.92
C LYS A 176 37.27 -19.81 -17.83
N GLY A 177 37.68 -19.48 -16.60
CA GLY A 177 36.78 -19.49 -15.45
C GLY A 177 35.64 -18.48 -15.62
N ILE A 178 34.43 -18.89 -15.25
CA ILE A 178 33.25 -18.03 -15.18
C ILE A 178 33.03 -17.66 -13.71
N VAL A 179 32.87 -16.37 -13.44
CA VAL A 179 32.43 -15.87 -12.13
C VAL A 179 30.91 -15.77 -12.18
N TRP A 180 30.23 -16.79 -11.66
CA TRP A 180 28.77 -16.83 -11.59
C TRP A 180 28.25 -15.88 -10.51
N SER A 181 27.14 -15.21 -10.81
CA SER A 181 26.34 -14.50 -9.81
C SER A 181 25.77 -15.53 -8.84
N GLN A 182 26.00 -15.33 -7.54
CA GLN A 182 25.54 -16.25 -6.50
C GLN A 182 24.52 -15.55 -5.60
N PRO A 183 23.46 -16.26 -5.18
CA PRO A 183 22.53 -15.72 -4.20
C PRO A 183 23.25 -15.57 -2.86
N GLN A 184 23.13 -14.39 -2.26
CA GLN A 184 23.71 -14.06 -0.96
C GLN A 184 22.62 -13.47 -0.07
N SER A 185 22.81 -13.59 1.25
CA SER A 185 21.94 -12.85 2.17
C SER A 185 22.21 -11.34 2.02
N PRO A 186 21.17 -10.50 1.89
CA PRO A 186 21.36 -9.05 1.89
C PRO A 186 22.00 -8.59 3.21
N SER A 187 22.74 -7.49 3.16
CA SER A 187 23.24 -6.86 4.38
C SER A 187 22.05 -6.44 5.28
N PRO A 188 22.22 -6.42 6.62
CA PRO A 188 21.15 -6.01 7.53
C PRO A 188 20.59 -4.61 7.21
N GLU A 189 21.47 -3.69 6.79
CA GLU A 189 21.09 -2.32 6.44
C GLU A 189 20.24 -2.29 5.17
N LEU A 190 20.67 -2.99 4.10
CA LEU A 190 19.92 -3.09 2.86
C LEU A 190 18.55 -3.74 3.12
N ARG A 191 18.52 -4.81 3.91
CA ARG A 191 17.29 -5.51 4.26
C ARG A 191 16.30 -4.57 4.94
N GLN A 192 16.74 -3.83 5.97
CA GLN A 192 15.90 -2.91 6.70
C GLN A 192 15.36 -1.79 5.80
N ASP A 193 16.22 -1.20 4.96
CA ASP A 193 15.85 -0.10 4.07
C ASP A 193 14.81 -0.55 3.03
N VAL A 194 15.00 -1.72 2.42
CA VAL A 194 14.07 -2.25 1.42
C VAL A 194 12.77 -2.73 2.05
N GLU A 195 12.80 -3.38 3.22
CA GLU A 195 11.60 -3.77 3.96
C GLU A 195 10.74 -2.54 4.33
N GLN A 196 11.37 -1.46 4.78
CA GLN A 196 10.66 -0.22 5.10
C GLN A 196 10.03 0.40 3.83
N GLN A 197 10.79 0.47 2.73
CA GLN A 197 10.32 1.02 1.46
C GLN A 197 9.20 0.17 0.83
N TYR A 198 9.23 -1.15 1.02
CA TYR A 198 8.16 -2.05 0.59
C TYR A 198 6.88 -1.79 1.39
N ARG A 199 7.00 -1.73 2.72
CA ARG A 199 5.85 -1.54 3.62
C ARG A 199 5.20 -0.16 3.47
N SER A 200 6.00 0.87 3.23
CA SER A 200 5.54 2.23 2.92
C SER A 200 4.89 2.36 1.54
N GLN A 201 4.60 1.27 0.83
CA GLN A 201 3.80 1.29 -0.40
C GLN A 201 2.53 0.43 -0.30
N ILE A 202 2.30 -0.24 0.83
CA ILE A 202 1.18 -1.18 1.00
C ILE A 202 -0.05 -0.47 1.57
N LEU A 203 0.15 0.45 2.53
CA LEU A 203 -0.94 1.06 3.28
C LEU A 203 -0.98 2.58 3.09
N SER A 204 -1.90 3.04 2.23
CA SER A 204 -2.15 4.47 2.04
C SER A 204 -2.88 5.09 3.23
N VAL A 205 -2.70 6.40 3.43
CA VAL A 205 -3.42 7.17 4.45
C VAL A 205 -4.93 7.21 4.14
N GLU A 206 -5.30 7.27 2.85
CA GLU A 206 -6.68 7.13 2.39
C GLU A 206 -7.30 5.84 2.94
N ARG A 207 -6.60 4.70 2.79
CA ARG A 207 -7.10 3.42 3.26
C ARG A 207 -7.35 3.43 4.76
N VAL A 208 -6.43 4.00 5.54
CA VAL A 208 -6.59 4.13 6.99
C VAL A 208 -7.79 5.00 7.36
N LEU A 209 -7.97 6.13 6.69
CA LEU A 209 -9.10 7.02 6.92
C LEU A 209 -10.43 6.37 6.53
N LEU A 210 -10.46 5.58 5.45
CA LEU A 210 -11.63 4.84 5.00
C LEU A 210 -11.99 3.71 5.97
N ASP A 211 -11.01 2.97 6.47
CA ASP A 211 -11.23 1.93 7.47
C ASP A 211 -11.60 2.52 8.84
N LEU A 212 -11.11 3.70 9.19
CA LEU A 212 -11.60 4.44 10.36
C LEU A 212 -13.03 4.93 10.18
N HIS A 213 -13.36 5.50 9.01
CA HIS A 213 -14.70 6.00 8.69
C HIS A 213 -15.75 4.89 8.71
N THR A 214 -15.42 3.73 8.16
CA THR A 214 -16.31 2.55 8.11
C THR A 214 -16.26 1.72 9.40
N GLY A 215 -15.35 2.03 10.33
CA GLY A 215 -15.13 1.28 11.56
C GLY A 215 -14.34 -0.02 11.38
N ARG A 216 -14.00 -0.39 10.14
CA ARG A 216 -13.24 -1.59 9.80
C ARG A 216 -11.84 -1.63 10.42
N ILE A 217 -11.29 -0.46 10.80
CA ILE A 217 -10.01 -0.37 11.53
C ILE A 217 -10.05 -1.15 12.86
N PHE A 218 -11.23 -1.36 13.46
CA PHE A 218 -11.40 -2.18 14.67
C PHE A 218 -11.87 -3.62 14.37
N GLY A 219 -11.71 -4.07 13.13
CA GLY A 219 -12.19 -5.36 12.65
C GLY A 219 -13.69 -5.40 12.37
N ALA A 220 -14.24 -6.61 12.25
CA ALA A 220 -15.64 -6.82 11.86
C ALA A 220 -16.66 -6.17 12.81
N TRP A 221 -16.35 -6.10 14.11
CA TRP A 221 -17.23 -5.49 15.10
C TRP A 221 -17.33 -3.97 14.97
N GLY A 222 -16.27 -3.31 14.51
CA GLY A 222 -16.26 -1.85 14.39
C GLY A 222 -17.24 -1.32 13.34
N ILE A 223 -17.55 -2.11 12.31
CA ILE A 223 -18.58 -1.78 11.31
C ILE A 223 -19.94 -1.60 12.01
N TYR A 224 -20.34 -2.57 12.84
CA TYR A 224 -21.61 -2.50 13.57
C TYR A 224 -21.64 -1.35 14.59
N VAL A 225 -20.49 -0.97 15.15
CA VAL A 225 -20.39 0.19 16.04
C VAL A 225 -20.66 1.49 15.28
N VAL A 226 -20.08 1.64 14.08
CA VAL A 226 -20.33 2.80 13.22
C VAL A 226 -21.78 2.82 12.71
N ASP A 227 -22.34 1.67 12.32
CA ASP A 227 -23.76 1.57 11.93
C ASP A 227 -24.69 1.96 13.08
N ALA A 228 -24.41 1.51 14.30
CA ALA A 228 -25.16 1.90 15.49
C ALA A 228 -25.06 3.40 15.76
N ALA A 229 -23.87 4.00 15.59
CA ALA A 229 -23.68 5.44 15.70
C ALA A 229 -24.45 6.21 14.62
N ALA A 230 -24.47 5.73 13.36
CA ALA A 230 -25.22 6.34 12.28
C ALA A 230 -26.74 6.31 12.56
N MET A 231 -27.28 5.17 13.00
CA MET A 231 -28.68 5.06 13.42
C MET A 231 -29.00 6.00 14.59
N LEU A 232 -28.08 6.11 15.56
CA LEU A 232 -28.22 7.01 16.69
C LEU A 232 -28.27 8.47 16.25
N LEU A 233 -27.41 8.88 15.32
CA LEU A 233 -27.40 10.22 14.75
C LEU A 233 -28.71 10.54 14.00
N VAL A 234 -29.23 9.59 13.22
CA VAL A 234 -30.54 9.72 12.56
C VAL A 234 -31.65 9.89 13.61
N PHE A 235 -31.65 9.06 14.65
CA PHE A 235 -32.63 9.16 15.74
C PHE A 235 -32.56 10.52 16.45
N LEU A 236 -31.36 11.00 16.77
CA LEU A 236 -31.14 12.31 17.40
C LEU A 236 -31.61 13.44 16.48
N GLY A 237 -31.32 13.37 15.19
CA GLY A 237 -31.77 14.34 14.18
C GLY A 237 -33.29 14.42 14.10
N LEU A 238 -33.96 13.27 13.96
CA LEU A 238 -35.43 13.20 13.88
C LEU A 238 -36.11 13.70 15.15
N THR A 239 -35.62 13.27 16.32
CA THR A 239 -36.20 13.69 17.60
C THR A 239 -35.95 15.17 17.89
N GLY A 240 -34.78 15.69 17.53
CA GLY A 240 -34.46 17.12 17.61
C GLY A 240 -35.37 17.98 16.72
N SER A 241 -35.53 17.62 15.45
CA SER A 241 -36.43 18.31 14.51
C SER A 241 -37.89 18.30 14.99
N TRP A 242 -38.35 17.17 15.52
CA TRP A 242 -39.70 17.05 16.08
C TRP A 242 -39.92 17.96 17.29
N LEU A 243 -38.98 17.99 18.23
CA LEU A 243 -39.05 18.86 19.41
C LEU A 243 -39.05 20.35 19.01
N TRP A 244 -38.23 20.73 18.04
CA TRP A 244 -38.20 22.09 17.50
C TRP A 244 -39.55 22.48 16.87
N LEU A 245 -40.14 21.61 16.05
CA LEU A 245 -41.47 21.84 15.45
C LEU A 245 -42.57 22.02 16.52
N GLN A 246 -42.54 21.21 17.59
CA GLN A 246 -43.49 21.35 18.68
C GLN A 246 -43.35 22.69 19.41
N GLN A 247 -42.12 23.15 19.68
CA GLN A 247 -41.88 24.43 20.32
C GLN A 247 -42.29 25.60 19.42
N TYR A 248 -41.95 25.53 18.13
CA TYR A 248 -42.34 26.54 17.15
C TYR A 248 -43.86 26.71 17.05
N ARG A 249 -44.61 25.61 17.01
CA ARG A 249 -46.09 25.62 17.00
C ARG A 249 -46.68 26.27 18.25
N LYS A 250 -46.13 25.97 19.43
CA LYS A 250 -46.58 26.59 20.71
C LYS A 250 -46.31 28.09 20.76
N GLN A 251 -45.15 28.55 20.28
CA GLN A 251 -44.82 29.98 20.25
C GLN A 251 -45.73 30.77 19.30
N ARG A 252 -46.10 30.19 18.14
CA ARG A 252 -47.07 30.80 17.21
C ARG A 252 -48.47 30.93 17.81
N GLN A 253 -48.96 29.90 18.50
CA GLN A 253 -50.27 29.94 19.18
C GLN A 253 -50.32 30.99 20.30
N HIS A 254 -49.25 31.15 21.08
CA HIS A 254 -49.19 32.21 22.10
C HIS A 254 -49.13 33.63 21.50
N ARG A 255 -48.55 33.81 20.31
CA ARG A 255 -48.55 35.10 19.59
C ARG A 255 -49.92 35.47 19.02
N SER A 256 -50.68 34.52 18.47
CA SER A 256 -52.04 34.79 17.95
C SER A 256 -53.05 35.13 19.05
N VAL A 257 -52.84 34.63 20.27
CA VAL A 257 -53.72 34.91 21.42
C VAL A 257 -53.41 36.27 22.09
N ARG A 258 -52.19 36.81 21.95
CA ARG A 258 -51.81 38.11 22.54
C ARG A 258 -52.16 39.33 21.68
N HIS A 259 -52.41 39.15 20.39
CA HIS A 259 -52.92 40.19 19.50
C HIS A 259 -54.12 39.66 18.72
N PRO A 260 -55.32 39.58 19.33
CA PRO A 260 -56.54 39.43 18.55
C PRO A 260 -56.72 40.71 17.72
N ARG A 261 -56.95 40.55 16.41
CA ARG A 261 -57.41 41.66 15.55
C ARG A 261 -58.80 42.11 15.96
#